data_AF-A9KWK7-F1
#
_entry.id   AF-A9KWK7-F1
#
_cell.length_a   1.000
_cell.length_b   1.000
_cell.length_c   1.000
_cell.angle_alpha   90.00
_cell.angle_beta   90.00
_cell.angle_gamma   90.00
#
_symmetry.space_group_name_H-M   'P 1'
#
loop_
_entity.id
_entity.type
_entity.pdbx_description
1 polymer ?
#
loop_
_entity_poly.entity_id
_entity_poly.type
_entity_poly.pdbx_seq_one_letter_code
_entity_poly.pdbx_strand_id
1 'polypeptide(L)' 'MVATKSLLNGNQISLTQLGRNITANVAPKHNIKCIDRLLGNLHVVKDKFAIYQWYAQCLCGAFSMN' A
#
# COMPACT_ATOMS: atom_id res chain seq x y z
N MET A 1 -2.71 -2.74 5.13
CA MET A 1 -3.69 -1.65 4.90
C MET A 1 -3.20 -0.25 5.32
N VAL A 2 -2.00 -0.07 5.89
CA VAL A 2 -1.54 1.27 6.34
C VAL A 2 -1.10 2.15 5.16
N ALA A 3 -0.29 1.63 4.24
CA ALA A 3 0.14 2.40 3.05
C ALA A 3 -1.04 2.84 2.16
N THR A 4 -2.03 1.97 1.96
CA THR A 4 -3.25 2.28 1.20
C THR A 4 -4.08 3.37 1.88
N LYS A 5 -4.24 3.32 3.21
CA LYS A 5 -4.96 4.35 3.97
C LYS A 5 -4.21 5.69 3.95
N SER A 6 -2.89 5.66 4.06
CA SER A 6 -2.01 6.82 3.88
C SER A 6 -2.15 7.47 2.50
N LEU A 7 -2.27 6.65 1.45
CA LEU A 7 -2.49 7.11 0.08
C LEU A 7 -3.86 7.80 -0.07
N LEU A 8 -4.92 7.13 0.37
CA LEU A 8 -6.30 7.64 0.28
C LEU A 8 -6.48 8.94 1.06
N ASN A 9 -5.79 9.11 2.20
CA ASN A 9 -5.88 10.33 3.01
C ASN A 9 -4.97 11.47 2.51
N GLY A 10 -3.86 11.15 1.85
CA GLY A 10 -2.82 12.13 1.51
C GLY A 10 -2.95 12.77 0.12
N ASN A 11 -3.74 12.16 -0.78
CA ASN A 11 -3.99 12.61 -2.16
C ASN A 11 -2.72 12.95 -2.99
N GLN A 12 -1.53 12.51 -2.55
CA GLN A 12 -0.25 12.74 -3.20
C GLN A 12 0.60 11.46 -3.20
N ILE A 13 1.13 11.10 -4.37
CA ILE A 13 1.81 9.83 -4.66
C ILE A 13 3.33 10.02 -4.49
N SER A 14 3.79 10.42 -3.31
CA SER A 14 5.23 10.41 -3.01
C SER A 14 5.55 9.41 -1.90
N LEU A 15 6.64 8.66 -2.08
CA LEU A 15 7.17 7.71 -1.09
C LEU A 15 7.33 8.37 0.29
N THR A 16 7.82 9.61 0.31
CA THR A 16 8.04 10.37 1.54
C THR A 16 6.73 10.70 2.26
N GLN A 17 5.67 11.09 1.54
CA GLN A 17 4.38 11.37 2.15
C GLN A 17 3.66 10.11 2.58
N LEU A 18 3.74 9.04 1.77
CA LEU A 18 3.23 7.72 2.16
C LEU A 18 3.83 7.28 3.49
N GLY A 19 5.16 7.43 3.64
CA GLY A 19 5.86 7.15 4.89
C GLY A 19 5.43 8.06 6.05
N ARG A 20 5.29 9.37 5.82
CA ARG A 20 4.86 10.32 6.87
C ARG A 20 3.44 10.07 7.37
N ASN A 21 2.55 9.57 6.53
CA ASN A 21 1.16 9.30 6.87
C ASN A 21 0.95 7.95 7.60
N ILE A 22 1.99 7.12 7.75
CA ILE A 22 1.91 5.89 8.57
C ILE A 22 1.82 6.27 10.05
N THR A 23 0.75 5.83 10.72
CA THR A 23 0.48 6.07 12.15
C THR A 23 1.27 5.16 13.11
N ALA A 24 2.41 4.61 12.69
CA ALA A 24 3.22 3.74 13.54
C ALA A 24 4.02 4.57 14.56
N ASN A 25 4.18 4.05 15.79
CA ASN A 25 4.90 4.71 16.88
C ASN A 25 6.44 4.67 16.70
N VAL A 26 6.94 5.17 15.57
CA VAL A 26 8.36 5.28 15.23
C VAL A 26 8.63 6.59 14.53
N ALA A 27 9.88 7.06 14.56
CA ALA A 27 10.23 8.33 13.92
C ALA A 27 9.91 8.31 12.41
N PRO A 28 9.38 9.40 11.81
CA PRO A 28 8.90 9.43 10.43
C PRO A 28 9.89 8.89 9.39
N LYS A 29 11.19 9.09 9.59
CA LYS A 29 12.25 8.56 8.70
C LYS A 29 12.22 7.03 8.57
N HIS A 30 11.81 6.31 9.62
CA HIS A 30 11.72 4.85 9.61
C HIS A 30 10.51 4.39 8.81
N ASN A 31 9.39 5.10 8.92
CA ASN A 31 8.19 4.83 8.12
C ASN A 31 8.42 5.11 6.62
N ILE A 32 9.14 6.18 6.30
CA ILE A 32 9.61 6.48 4.93
C ILE A 32 10.49 5.33 4.41
N LYS A 33 11.48 4.89 5.20
CA LYS A 33 12.37 3.77 4.84
C LYS A 33 11.63 2.43 4.76
N CYS A 34 10.51 2.27 5.47
CA CYS A 34 9.66 1.10 5.38
C CYS A 34 8.93 1.05 4.03
N ILE A 35 8.33 2.17 3.60
CA ILE A 35 7.69 2.27 2.27
C ILE A 35 8.72 2.08 1.16
N ASP A 36 9.90 2.70 1.29
CA ASP A 36 11.00 2.52 0.34
C ASP A 36 11.36 1.04 0.13
N ARG A 37 11.59 0.31 1.22
CA ARG A 37 11.87 -1.13 1.17
C ARG A 37 10.70 -1.96 0.63
N LEU A 38 9.46 -1.57 0.94
CA LEU A 38 8.28 -2.25 0.43
C LEU A 38 8.18 -2.10 -1.10
N LEU A 39 8.38 -0.88 -1.62
CA LEU A 39 8.34 -0.59 -3.05
C LEU A 39 9.54 -1.19 -3.81
N GLY A 40 10.70 -1.28 -3.15
CA GLY A 40 11.89 -1.94 -3.68
C GLY A 40 11.90 -3.47 -3.55
N ASN A 41 10.87 -4.08 -2.96
CA ASN A 41 10.84 -5.54 -2.75
C ASN A 41 10.48 -6.27 -4.05
N LEU A 42 11.48 -6.89 -4.68
CA LEU A 42 11.33 -7.62 -5.94
C LEU A 42 10.34 -8.79 -5.87
N HIS A 43 10.15 -9.41 -4.71
CA HIS A 43 9.16 -10.48 -4.56
C HIS A 43 7.74 -9.92 -4.71
N VAL A 44 7.46 -8.79 -4.05
CA VAL A 44 6.17 -8.09 -4.16
C VAL A 44 5.92 -7.60 -5.59
N VAL A 45 6.97 -7.14 -6.28
CA VAL A 45 6.87 -6.70 -7.68
C VAL A 45 6.52 -7.88 -8.61
N LYS A 46 7.15 -9.05 -8.42
CA LYS A 46 6.85 -10.26 -9.19
C LYS A 46 5.41 -10.72 -8.98
N ASP A 47 4.92 -10.63 -7.74
CA ASP A 47 3.58 -11.09 -7.38
C ASP A 47 2.48 -10.04 -7.60
N LYS A 48 2.83 -8.86 -8.13
CA LYS A 48 1.93 -7.70 -8.30
C LYS A 48 0.62 -8.07 -9.02
N PHE A 49 0.70 -8.91 -10.06
CA PHE A 49 -0.48 -9.37 -10.79
C PHE A 49 -1.40 -10.24 -9.93
N ALA A 50 -0.86 -11.21 -9.20
CA ALA A 50 -1.64 -12.06 -8.31
C ALA A 50 -2.30 -11.25 -7.19
N ILE A 51 -1.56 -10.28 -6.63
CA ILE A 51 -2.09 -9.35 -5.63
C ILE A 51 -3.26 -8.55 -6.20
N TYR A 52 -3.12 -7.95 -7.39
CA TYR A 52 -4.20 -7.18 -8.01
C TYR A 52 -5.39 -8.04 -8.41
N GLN A 53 -5.17 -9.26 -8.90
CA GLN A 53 -6.24 -10.19 -9.22
C GLN A 53 -7.03 -10.57 -7.97
N TRP A 54 -6.35 -10.83 -6.85
CA TRP A 54 -7.01 -11.10 -5.57
C TRP A 54 -7.83 -9.89 -5.10
N TYR A 55 -7.27 -8.67 -5.16
CA TYR A 55 -8.04 -7.46 -4.82
C TYR A 55 -9.25 -7.26 -5.75
N ALA A 56 -9.10 -7.49 -7.05
CA ALA A 56 -10.19 -7.41 -8.01
C ALA A 56 -11.28 -8.46 -7.74
N GLN A 57 -10.90 -9.68 -7.34
CA GLN A 57 -11.86 -10.70 -6.92
C GLN A 57 -12.56 -10.30 -5.61
N CYS A 58 -11.87 -9.73 -4.64
CA CYS A 58 -12.51 -9.24 -3.41
C CYS A 58 -13.46 -8.07 -3.68
N LEU A 59 -13.11 -7.16 -4.59
CA LEU A 59 -13.92 -5.97 -4.91
C LEU A 59 -15.09 -6.29 -5.84
N CYS A 60 -14.84 -7.04 -6.92
CA CYS A 60 -15.84 -7.35 -7.95
C CYS A 60 -16.58 -8.66 -7.68
N GLY A 61 -15.95 -9.66 -7.05
CA GLY A 61 -16.62 -10.89 -6.65
C GLY A 61 -17.63 -10.66 -5.52
N ALA A 62 -17.38 -9.70 -4.63
CA ALA A 62 -18.38 -9.21 -3.68
C ALA A 62 -19.57 -8.50 -4.37
N PHE A 63 -19.42 -8.07 -5.63
CA PHE A 63 -20.46 -7.42 -6.42
C PHE A 63 -21.37 -8.41 -7.18
N SER A 64 -21.00 -9.70 -7.24
CA SER A 64 -21.78 -10.76 -7.93
C SER A 64 -22.67 -11.59 -6.99
N MET A 65 -22.94 -11.10 -5.79
CA MET A 65 -23.99 -11.62 -4.91
C MET A 65 -24.94 -10.48 -4.51
N ASN A 66 -25.75 -10.06 -5.48
CA ASN A 66 -27.05 -9.39 -5.27
C ASN A 66 -27.96 -9.80 -6.43
#